data_AF-A0A7X7GLB2-F1
#
_entry.id   AF-A0A7X7GLB2-F1
#
_cell.length_a   1.000
_cell.length_b   1.000
_cell.length_c   1.000
_cell.angle_alpha   90.00
_cell.angle_beta   90.00
_cell.angle_gamma   90.00
#
_symmetry.space_group_name_H-M   'P 1'
#
loop_
_entity.id
_entity.type
_entity.pdbx_description
1 polymer ?
#
loop_
_entity_poly.entity_id
_entity_poly.type
_entity_poly.pdbx_seq_one_letter_code
_entity_poly.pdbx_strand_id
1 'polypeptide(L)'
;AGWTMIICNAFVSQLLWFRKIRTNLTALFVISIFINLGMWFERYVIVVSSLANDYIPYAWGQLNPTWADWLILLGSFGWFGLWFTLFYKNFPIVAIQEIKEMIPMPRRKSSHGGGH
;
A
#
# COMPACT_ATOMS: atom_id res chain seq x y z
N ALA A 1 13.13 -17.34 -4.68
CA ALA A 1 13.05 -16.19 -3.76
C ALA A 1 13.65 -14.92 -4.37
N GLY A 2 14.95 -14.88 -4.71
CA GLY A 2 15.59 -13.69 -5.31
C GLY A 2 15.00 -13.23 -6.65
N TRP A 3 14.65 -14.16 -7.55
CA TRP A 3 14.02 -13.82 -8.84
C TRP A 3 12.63 -13.20 -8.67
N THR A 4 11.84 -13.68 -7.71
CA THR A 4 10.49 -13.15 -7.42
C THR A 4 10.53 -11.72 -6.89
N MET A 5 11.54 -11.39 -6.08
CA MET A 5 11.80 -10.03 -5.59
C MET A 5 12.17 -9.08 -6.73
N ILE A 6 13.09 -9.48 -7.60
CA ILE A 6 13.54 -8.66 -8.74
C ILE A 6 12.38 -8.43 -9.70
N ILE A 7 11.59 -9.45 -10.00
CA ILE A 7 10.42 -9.33 -10.88
C ILE A 7 9.36 -8.43 -10.23
N CYS A 8 9.01 -8.64 -8.95
CA CYS A 8 7.96 -7.84 -8.32
C CYS A 8 8.33 -6.36 -8.14
N ASN A 9 9.60 -6.01 -7.88
CA ASN A 9 9.98 -4.61 -7.72
C ASN A 9 10.40 -3.93 -9.03
N ALA A 10 11.22 -4.59 -9.86
CA ALA A 10 11.73 -3.96 -11.08
C ALA A 10 10.71 -3.99 -12.23
N PHE A 11 9.97 -5.08 -12.41
CA PHE A 11 9.00 -5.21 -13.51
C PHE A 11 7.73 -4.40 -13.24
N VAL A 12 7.23 -4.43 -12.00
CA VAL A 12 6.01 -3.72 -11.63
C VAL A 12 6.22 -2.20 -11.64
N SER A 13 7.39 -1.71 -11.22
CA SER A 13 7.76 -0.29 -11.38
C SER A 13 7.80 0.11 -12.86
N GLN A 14 8.31 -0.75 -13.74
CA GLN A 14 8.36 -0.48 -15.19
C GLN A 14 6.98 -0.44 -15.84
N LEU A 15 5.99 -1.15 -15.30
CA LEU A 15 4.61 -1.08 -15.76
C LEU A 15 3.98 0.31 -15.55
N LEU A 16 4.44 1.07 -14.56
CA LEU A 16 3.94 2.43 -14.26
C LEU A 16 4.41 3.49 -15.29
N TRP A 17 5.40 3.20 -16.14
CA TRP A 17 5.82 4.14 -17.18
C TRP A 17 4.68 4.37 -18.20
N PHE A 18 3.87 3.34 -18.47
CA PHE A 18 2.80 3.42 -19.45
C PHE A 18 1.64 4.28 -18.94
N ARG A 19 1.38 5.38 -19.67
CA ARG A 19 0.29 6.31 -19.36
C ARG A 19 -1.08 5.62 -19.27
N LYS A 20 -1.31 4.61 -20.11
CA LYS A 20 -2.56 3.82 -20.17
C LYS A 20 -2.82 3.01 -18.89
N ILE A 21 -1.76 2.66 -18.17
CA ILE A 21 -1.81 1.91 -16.90
C ILE A 21 -2.01 2.88 -15.74
N ARG A 22 -1.37 4.05 -15.76
CA ARG A 22 -1.54 5.10 -14.73
C ARG A 22 -2.89 5.81 -14.75
N THR A 23 -3.61 5.80 -15.86
CA THR A 23 -4.95 6.40 -15.95
C THR A 23 -6.08 5.42 -15.63
N ASN A 24 -5.77 4.14 -15.41
CA ASN A 24 -6.77 3.13 -15.11
C ASN A 24 -6.71 2.76 -13.61
N LEU A 25 -7.76 3.12 -12.87
CA LEU A 25 -7.86 2.88 -11.43
C LEU A 25 -7.76 1.39 -11.08
N THR A 26 -8.39 0.52 -11.87
CA THR A 26 -8.35 -0.94 -11.63
C THR A 26 -6.94 -1.49 -11.82
N ALA A 27 -6.23 -1.01 -12.84
CA ALA A 27 -4.85 -1.43 -13.08
C ALA A 27 -3.92 -0.96 -11.95
N LEU A 28 -4.08 0.28 -11.48
CA LEU A 28 -3.32 0.82 -10.35
C LEU A 28 -3.59 0.05 -9.05
N PHE A 29 -4.83 -0.34 -8.79
CA PHE A 29 -5.18 -1.12 -7.59
C PHE A 29 -4.54 -2.51 -7.60
N VAL A 30 -4.57 -3.21 -8.74
CA VAL A 30 -3.90 -4.51 -8.86
C VAL A 30 -2.39 -4.36 -8.69
N ILE A 31 -1.80 -3.35 -9.34
CA ILE A 31 -0.36 -3.05 -9.25
C ILE A 31 0.06 -2.74 -7.81
N SER A 32 -0.72 -1.96 -7.06
CA SER A 32 -0.36 -1.61 -5.68
C SER A 32 -0.33 -2.83 -4.75
N ILE A 33 -1.21 -3.82 -4.95
CA ILE A 33 -1.16 -5.10 -4.22
C ILE A 33 0.14 -5.83 -4.53
N PHE A 34 0.51 -5.95 -5.81
CA PHE A 34 1.75 -6.62 -6.22
C PHE A 34 3.00 -5.93 -5.68
N ILE A 35 3.03 -4.59 -5.64
CA ILE A 35 4.16 -3.84 -5.05
C ILE A 35 4.26 -4.12 -3.55
N ASN A 36 3.15 -4.05 -2.81
CA ASN A 36 3.17 -4.31 -1.36
C ASN A 36 3.64 -5.74 -1.05
N LEU A 37 3.16 -6.73 -1.81
CA LEU A 37 3.64 -8.11 -1.69
C LEU A 37 5.12 -8.24 -2.06
N GLY A 38 5.57 -7.58 -3.13
CA GLY A 38 6.96 -7.58 -3.59
C GLY A 38 7.94 -7.02 -2.56
N MET A 39 7.60 -5.88 -1.96
CA MET A 39 8.38 -5.25 -0.89
C MET A 39 8.41 -6.11 0.38
N TRP A 40 7.30 -6.77 0.71
CA TRP A 40 7.27 -7.71 1.84
C TRP A 40 8.16 -8.93 1.56
N PHE A 41 8.09 -9.50 0.36
CA PHE A 41 8.96 -10.60 -0.05
C PHE A 41 10.43 -10.21 -0.04
N GLU A 42 10.80 -9.01 -0.50
CA GLU A 42 12.18 -8.50 -0.36
C GLU A 42 12.68 -8.61 1.09
N ARG A 43 11.89 -8.09 2.04
CA ARG A 43 12.24 -8.13 3.45
C ARG A 43 12.31 -9.56 3.99
N TYR A 44 11.38 -10.42 3.59
CA TYR A 44 11.41 -11.84 3.95
C TYR A 44 12.69 -12.53 3.43
N VAL A 45 13.08 -12.31 2.17
CA VAL A 45 14.28 -12.91 1.59
C VAL A 45 15.55 -12.42 2.28
N ILE A 46 15.69 -11.10 2.52
CA ILE A 46 16.87 -10.54 3.19
C ILE A 46 17.01 -11.13 4.60
N VAL A 47 15.94 -11.14 5.40
CA VAL A 47 15.98 -11.60 6.79
C VAL A 47 16.23 -13.11 6.85
N VAL A 48 15.45 -13.93 6.14
CA VAL A 48 15.56 -15.40 6.22
C VAL A 48 16.88 -15.89 5.63
N SER A 49 17.32 -15.32 4.50
CA SER A 49 18.58 -15.75 3.86
C SER A 49 19.81 -15.32 4.67
N SER A 50 19.73 -14.17 5.34
CA SER A 50 20.78 -13.70 6.25
C SER A 50 20.88 -14.53 7.52
N LEU A 51 19.74 -14.98 8.08
CA LEU A 51 19.72 -15.80 9.30
C LEU A 51 20.10 -17.27 9.04
N ALA A 52 19.81 -17.78 7.84
CA ALA A 52 20.15 -19.16 7.47
C ALA A 52 21.66 -19.37 7.25
N ASN A 53 22.40 -18.31 6.88
CA ASN A 53 23.85 -18.35 6.68
C ASN A 53 24.56 -17.59 7.80
N ASP A 54 24.40 -18.07 9.03
CA ASP A 54 25.09 -17.49 10.17
C ASP A 54 26.60 -17.86 10.16
N TYR A 55 27.39 -17.15 10.97
CA TYR A 55 28.86 -17.26 10.98
C TYR A 55 29.42 -18.68 11.26
N ILE A 56 28.60 -19.59 11.80
CA ILE A 56 29.00 -20.95 12.17
C ILE A 56 28.36 -21.96 11.18
N PRO A 57 29.13 -22.60 10.28
CA PRO A 57 28.59 -23.44 9.22
C PRO A 57 27.86 -24.71 9.69
N TYR A 58 28.09 -25.16 10.93
CA TYR A 58 27.36 -26.29 11.51
C TYR A 58 25.93 -25.93 11.99
N ALA A 59 25.65 -24.65 12.23
CA ALA A 59 24.36 -24.18 12.73
C ALA A 59 23.39 -23.74 11.62
N TRP A 60 23.75 -23.97 10.35
CA TRP A 60 22.91 -23.64 9.21
C TRP A 60 21.62 -24.46 9.24
N GLY A 61 20.54 -23.81 9.67
CA GLY A 61 19.19 -24.37 9.71
C GLY A 61 18.32 -23.74 8.63
N GLN A 62 17.48 -24.56 8.00
CA GLN A 62 16.39 -24.06 7.17
C GLN A 62 15.23 -23.65 8.09
N LEU A 63 15.00 -22.35 8.25
CA LEU A 63 13.80 -21.81 8.91
C LEU A 63 12.58 -22.16 8.08
N ASN A 64 11.86 -23.20 8.50
CA ASN A 64 10.58 -23.57 7.91
C ASN A 64 9.47 -22.85 8.68
N PRO A 65 8.80 -21.85 8.09
CA PRO A 65 7.69 -21.18 8.76
C PRO A 65 6.57 -22.19 9.04
N THR A 66 6.06 -22.15 10.25
CA THR A 66 4.95 -22.99 10.69
C THR A 66 3.62 -22.32 10.28
N TRP A 67 2.53 -23.08 10.22
CA TRP A 67 1.19 -22.55 9.95
C TRP A 67 0.81 -21.40 10.90
N ALA A 68 1.32 -21.41 12.14
CA ALA A 68 1.14 -20.33 13.10
C ALA A 68 1.74 -18.99 12.65
N ASP A 69 2.91 -18.99 11.99
CA ASP A 69 3.55 -17.78 11.48
C ASP A 69 2.69 -17.09 10.41
N TRP A 70 2.07 -17.88 9.54
CA TRP A 70 1.14 -17.39 8.51
C TRP A 70 -0.16 -16.84 9.12
N LEU A 71 -0.66 -17.47 10.19
CA LEU A 71 -1.84 -16.97 10.91
C LEU A 71 -1.55 -15.68 11.65
N ILE A 72 -0.36 -15.51 12.23
CA ILE A 72 0.03 -14.25 12.87
C ILE A 72 0.16 -13.15 11.82
N LEU A 73 0.74 -13.45 10.66
CA LEU A 73 0.80 -12.52 9.53
C LEU A 73 -0.60 -12.09 9.09
N LEU A 74 -1.50 -13.04 8.85
CA LEU A 74 -2.88 -12.74 8.43
C LEU A 74 -3.68 -12.03 9.52
N GLY A 75 -3.47 -12.42 10.79
CA GLY A 75 -4.03 -11.78 11.96
C GLY A 75 -3.60 -10.32 12.11
N SER A 76 -2.36 -9.98 11.75
CA SER A 76 -1.89 -8.59 11.78
C SER A 76 -2.64 -7.69 10.79
N PHE A 77 -2.98 -8.19 9.60
CA PHE A 77 -3.83 -7.48 8.64
C PHE A 77 -5.25 -7.30 9.17
N GLY A 78 -5.82 -8.33 9.80
CA GLY A 78 -7.14 -8.25 10.43
C GLY A 78 -7.16 -7.25 11.59
N TRP A 79 -6.14 -7.28 12.45
CA TRP A 79 -5.99 -6.35 13.56
C TRP A 79 -5.85 -4.90 13.06
N PHE A 80 -4.94 -4.66 12.10
CA PHE A 80 -4.81 -3.36 11.45
C PHE A 80 -6.13 -2.90 10.82
N GLY A 81 -6.81 -3.76 10.08
CA GLY A 81 -8.10 -3.45 9.44
C GLY A 81 -9.21 -3.13 10.45
N LEU A 82 -9.25 -3.82 11.58
CA LEU A 82 -10.18 -3.55 12.67
C LEU A 82 -9.94 -2.15 13.26
N TRP A 83 -8.70 -1.84 13.62
CA TRP A 83 -8.34 -0.52 14.15
C TRP A 83 -8.53 0.60 13.13
N PHE A 84 -8.19 0.36 11.87
CA PHE A 84 -8.41 1.30 10.77
C PHE A 84 -9.91 1.60 10.59
N THR A 85 -10.76 0.58 10.64
CA THR A 85 -12.22 0.74 10.53
C THR A 85 -12.79 1.53 11.72
N LEU A 86 -12.30 1.27 12.93
CA LEU A 86 -12.67 2.07 14.11
C LEU A 86 -12.25 3.54 13.96
N PHE A 87 -11.05 3.79 13.43
CA PHE A 87 -10.57 5.16 13.17
C PHE A 87 -11.41 5.88 12.13
N TYR A 88 -11.68 5.22 10.99
CA TYR A 88 -12.54 5.73 9.91
C TYR A 88 -13.93 6.12 10.43
N LYS A 89 -14.50 5.33 11.36
CA LYS A 89 -15.83 5.59 11.92
C LYS A 89 -15.82 6.75 12.92
N ASN A 90 -14.78 6.87 13.73
CA ASN A 90 -14.75 7.81 14.84
C ASN A 90 -14.18 9.19 14.48
N PHE A 91 -13.36 9.28 13.42
CA PHE A 91 -12.68 10.50 13.01
C PHE A 91 -12.98 10.88 11.56
N PRO A 92 -13.05 12.19 11.23
CA PRO A 92 -13.14 12.64 9.84
C PRO A 92 -11.84 12.28 9.10
N ILE A 93 -11.94 11.44 8.07
CA ILE A 93 -10.78 10.95 7.29
C ILE A 93 -10.12 12.05 6.47
N VAL A 94 -10.85 13.13 6.19
CA VAL A 94 -10.38 14.23 5.35
C VAL A 94 -10.27 15.50 6.17
N ALA A 95 -9.13 16.18 6.07
CA ALA A 95 -8.91 17.48 6.69
C ALA A 95 -9.83 18.53 6.05
N ILE A 96 -10.97 18.81 6.70
CA ILE A 96 -11.96 19.77 6.21
C ILE A 96 -11.38 21.19 6.06
N GLN A 97 -10.34 21.53 6.84
CA GLN A 97 -9.66 22.83 6.74
C GLN A 97 -8.99 22.99 5.36
N GLU A 98 -8.23 21.99 4.91
CA GLU A 98 -7.57 21.98 3.60
C GLU A 98 -8.58 22.05 2.44
N ILE A 99 -9.69 21.30 2.55
CA ILE A 99 -10.73 21.31 1.51
C ILE A 99 -11.38 22.69 1.40
N LYS A 100 -11.63 23.37 2.52
CA LYS A 100 -12.26 24.70 2.54
C LYS A 100 -11.40 25.76 1.86
N GLU A 101 -10.07 25.65 1.92
CA GLU A 101 -9.16 26.57 1.24
C GLU A 101 -9.14 26.37 -0.28
N MET A 102 -9.35 25.14 -0.75
CA MET A 102 -9.40 24.81 -2.18
C MET A 102 -10.75 25.13 -2.85
N ILE A 103 -11.82 25.36 -2.09
CA ILE A 103 -13.15 25.67 -2.65
C ILE A 103 -13.22 27.18 -2.96
N PRO A 104 -13.31 27.58 -4.25
CA PRO A 104 -13.52 28.99 -4.58
C PRO A 104 -14.86 29.47 -4.01
N MET A 105 -14.85 30.60 -3.31
CA MET A 105 -16.05 31.18 -2.71
C MET A 105 -17.17 31.28 -3.75
N PRO A 106 -18.40 30.83 -3.44
CA PRO A 106 -19.51 30.92 -4.37
C PRO A 106 -19.75 32.39 -4.70
N ARG A 107 -19.36 32.79 -5.91
CA ARG A 107 -19.60 34.15 -6.42
C ARG A 107 -21.10 34.33 -6.49
N ARG A 108 -21.67 35.10 -5.54
CA ARG A 108 -23.08 35.49 -5.53
C ARG A 108 -23.42 35.98 -6.94
N LYS A 109 -24.27 35.22 -7.64
CA LYS A 109 -24.78 35.63 -8.95
C LYS A 109 -25.50 36.95 -8.71
N SER A 110 -24.89 38.06 -9.14
CA SER A 110 -25.53 39.37 -9.15
C SER A 110 -26.84 39.20 -9.91
N SER A 111 -27.95 39.24 -9.17
CA SER A 111 -29.27 39.43 -9.77
C SER A 111 -29.24 40.83 -10.38
N HIS A 112 -28.98 40.89 -11.68
CA HIS A 112 -29.27 42.08 -12.47
C HIS A 112 -30.79 42.12 -12.59
N GLY A 113 -31.42 42.76 -11.62
CA GLY A 113 -32.78 43.29 -11.73
C GLY A 113 -32.71 44.75 -12.18
N GLY A 114 -33.56 45.12 -13.13
CA GLY A 114 -33.78 46.49 -13.60
C GLY A 114 -33.24 46.71 -15.02
N GLY A 115 -34.01 47.08 -16.03
CA GLY A 115 -35.36 47.63 -16.01
C GLY A 115 -36.12 47.39 -17.32
N HIS A 116 -37.44 47.40 -17.16
CA HIS A 116 -38.41 47.77 -18.19
C HIS A 116 -38.39 49.29 -18.37
#